data_AF-A0A379GGY0-F1
#
_entry.id   AF-A0A379GGY0-F1
#
_cell.length_a   1.000
_cell.length_b   1.000
_cell.length_c   1.000
_cell.angle_alpha   90.00
_cell.angle_beta   90.00
_cell.angle_gamma   90.00
#
_symmetry.space_group_name_H-M   'P 1'
#
loop_
_entity.id
_entity.type
_entity.pdbx_description
1 polymer ?
#
loop_
_entity_poly.entity_id
_entity_poly.type
_entity_poly.pdbx_seq_one_letter_code
_entity_poly.pdbx_strand_id
1 'polypeptide(L)'
;MECDCQLEALLPIKSAELDLLTVMKRTKMGAPVSYPSTITAKVDIEDAPGIVERFTNLFSQHHFNLAELVSKTHPSEDGTPARLEIQITAHNPLDDHGLVIHEKFNQLCTELNAQGTISIVNSLMMKQ
;
A
#
# COMPACT_ATOMS: atom_id res chain seq x y z
N MET A 1 0.41 -31.52 -12.99
CA MET A 1 -1.00 -31.16 -12.77
C MET A 1 -1.58 -31.82 -11.51
N GLU A 2 -0.80 -32.57 -10.72
CA GLU A 2 -1.28 -33.20 -9.47
C GLU A 2 -1.03 -32.35 -8.20
N CYS A 3 -0.01 -31.47 -8.19
CA CYS A 3 0.37 -30.73 -6.98
C CYS A 3 -0.68 -29.71 -6.50
N ASP A 4 -1.39 -29.03 -7.41
CA ASP A 4 -2.43 -28.05 -7.01
C ASP A 4 -3.62 -28.73 -6.34
N CYS A 5 -4.04 -29.90 -6.84
CA CYS A 5 -5.15 -30.65 -6.26
C CYS A 5 -4.80 -31.19 -4.85
N GLN A 6 -3.53 -31.53 -4.62
CA GLN A 6 -3.06 -31.97 -3.30
C GLN A 6 -3.07 -30.84 -2.27
N LEU A 7 -2.64 -29.63 -2.65
CA LEU A 7 -2.72 -28.45 -1.78
C LEU A 7 -4.17 -28.07 -1.47
N GLU A 8 -5.05 -28.07 -2.48
CA GLU A 8 -6.47 -27.77 -2.31
C GLU A 8 -7.19 -28.77 -1.39
N ALA A 9 -6.73 -30.03 -1.34
CA ALA A 9 -7.28 -31.05 -0.44
C ALA A 9 -6.72 -30.97 0.99
N LEU A 10 -5.42 -30.71 1.15
CA LEU A 10 -4.74 -30.76 2.45
C LEU A 10 -4.91 -29.47 3.25
N LEU A 11 -4.92 -28.30 2.59
CA LEU A 11 -4.93 -27.00 3.26
C LEU A 11 -6.17 -26.79 4.14
N PRO A 12 -7.41 -27.15 3.74
CA PRO A 12 -8.60 -27.04 4.60
C PRO A 12 -8.54 -27.97 5.82
N ILE A 13 -7.94 -29.15 5.68
CA ILE A 13 -7.81 -30.11 6.78
C ILE A 13 -6.85 -29.56 7.83
N LYS A 14 -5.69 -29.04 7.39
CA LYS A 14 -4.71 -28.41 8.28
C LYS A 14 -5.19 -27.10 8.88
N SER A 15 -6.02 -26.34 8.17
CA SER A 15 -6.60 -25.12 8.73
C SER A 15 -7.59 -25.44 9.85
N ALA A 16 -8.40 -26.49 9.72
CA ALA A 16 -9.30 -26.94 10.77
C ALA A 16 -8.58 -27.44 12.03
N GLU A 17 -7.44 -28.13 11.88
CA GLU A 17 -6.60 -28.55 13.02
C GLU A 17 -6.04 -27.38 13.84
N LEU A 18 -5.90 -26.20 13.23
CA LEU A 18 -5.28 -25.00 13.81
C LEU A 18 -6.28 -23.86 14.05
N ASP A 19 -7.58 -24.12 13.92
CA ASP A 19 -8.65 -23.12 14.03
C ASP A 19 -8.44 -21.90 13.09
N LEU A 20 -7.89 -22.13 11.90
CA LEU A 20 -7.64 -21.11 10.87
C LEU A 20 -8.76 -21.09 9.81
N LEU A 21 -9.20 -19.89 9.45
CA LEU A 21 -10.08 -19.68 8.30
C LEU A 21 -9.23 -19.51 7.03
N THR A 22 -9.46 -20.35 6.02
CA THR A 22 -8.72 -20.31 4.75
C THR A 22 -9.66 -20.17 3.55
N VAL A 23 -9.25 -19.38 2.56
CA VAL A 23 -9.94 -19.23 1.27
C VAL A 23 -8.96 -19.51 0.14
N MET A 24 -9.37 -20.32 -0.85
CA MET A 24 -8.56 -20.64 -2.03
C MET A 24 -9.31 -20.27 -3.32
N LYS A 25 -8.57 -19.80 -4.32
CA LYS A 25 -9.11 -19.46 -5.64
C LYS A 25 -8.08 -19.77 -6.72
N ARG A 26 -8.47 -20.55 -7.73
CA ARG A 26 -7.64 -20.73 -8.93
C ARG A 26 -7.58 -19.42 -9.72
N THR A 27 -6.38 -18.97 -10.05
CA THR A 27 -6.12 -17.78 -10.87
C THR A 27 -5.38 -18.19 -12.14
N LYS A 28 -5.44 -17.34 -13.17
CA LYS A 28 -4.58 -17.51 -14.34
C LYS A 28 -3.18 -17.03 -13.97
N MET A 29 -2.16 -17.72 -14.47
CA MET A 29 -0.78 -17.28 -14.31
C MET A 29 -0.61 -15.89 -14.94
N GLY A 30 -0.26 -14.90 -14.12
CA GLY A 30 0.08 -13.55 -14.58
C GLY A 30 1.51 -13.48 -15.12
N ALA A 31 1.82 -12.42 -15.86
CA ALA A 31 3.20 -12.11 -16.20
C ALA A 31 3.98 -11.72 -14.93
N PRO A 32 5.25 -12.16 -14.77
CA PRO A 32 6.08 -11.70 -13.67
C PRO A 32 6.27 -10.18 -13.77
N VAL A 33 5.89 -9.46 -12.69
CA VAL A 33 6.06 -8.02 -12.59
C VAL A 33 7.32 -7.73 -11.78
N SER A 34 8.20 -6.89 -12.32
CA SER A 34 9.35 -6.35 -11.60
C SER A 34 9.06 -4.92 -11.17
N TYR A 35 9.46 -4.57 -9.95
CA TYR A 35 9.27 -3.24 -9.39
C TYR A 35 10.63 -2.57 -9.20
N PRO A 36 11.08 -1.70 -10.13
CA PRO A 36 12.39 -1.02 -10.06
C PRO A 36 12.54 -0.04 -8.89
N SER A 37 11.43 0.44 -8.33
CA SER A 37 11.45 1.31 -7.16
C SER A 37 10.25 1.08 -6.24
N THR A 38 10.48 1.37 -4.96
CA THR A 38 9.47 1.38 -3.91
C THR A 38 9.41 2.77 -3.32
N ILE A 39 8.21 3.26 -3.08
CA ILE A 39 7.95 4.55 -2.47
C ILE A 39 7.30 4.33 -1.12
N THR A 40 7.76 5.09 -0.13
CA THR A 40 7.13 5.17 1.19
C THR A 40 6.67 6.60 1.41
N ALA A 41 5.37 6.78 1.60
CA ALA A 41 4.76 8.05 1.96
C ALA A 41 4.22 7.99 3.38
N LYS A 42 4.40 9.08 4.13
CA LYS A 42 3.81 9.30 5.46
C LYS A 42 3.06 10.61 5.44
N VAL A 43 1.85 10.62 5.99
CA VAL A 43 0.97 11.79 6.04
C VAL A 43 0.40 11.90 7.45
N ASP A 44 0.42 13.12 7.99
CA ASP A 44 -0.27 13.50 9.21
C ASP A 44 -1.22 14.67 8.91
N ILE A 45 -2.51 14.43 9.13
CA ILE A 45 -3.61 15.34 8.75
C ILE A 45 -4.71 15.33 9.80
N GLU A 46 -5.53 16.37 9.85
CA GLU A 46 -6.80 16.33 10.56
C GLU A 46 -7.73 15.25 9.95
N ASP A 47 -8.36 14.47 10.81
CA ASP A 47 -9.21 13.36 10.38
C ASP A 47 -10.50 13.87 9.72
N ALA A 48 -10.76 13.40 8.51
CA ALA A 48 -11.93 13.76 7.73
C ALA A 48 -12.36 12.60 6.82
N PRO A 49 -13.65 12.52 6.44
CA PRO A 49 -14.13 11.48 5.55
C PRO A 49 -13.42 11.47 4.19
N GLY A 50 -13.02 10.28 3.74
CA GLY A 50 -12.47 10.05 2.40
C GLY A 50 -11.00 10.44 2.20
N ILE A 51 -10.26 10.82 3.26
CA ILE A 51 -8.84 11.19 3.14
C ILE A 51 -7.98 10.02 2.68
N VAL A 52 -8.15 8.84 3.27
CA VAL A 52 -7.41 7.62 2.85
C VAL A 52 -7.68 7.32 1.38
N GLU A 53 -8.93 7.43 0.94
CA GLU A 53 -9.33 7.20 -0.45
C GLU A 53 -8.59 8.13 -1.41
N ARG A 54 -8.48 9.43 -1.08
CA ARG A 54 -7.76 10.42 -1.90
C ARG A 54 -6.29 10.05 -2.09
N PHE A 55 -5.61 9.64 -1.01
CA PHE A 55 -4.23 9.19 -1.11
C PHE A 55 -4.11 7.88 -1.89
N THR A 56 -4.97 6.89 -1.65
CA THR A 56 -4.94 5.64 -2.43
C THR A 56 -5.26 5.86 -3.91
N ASN A 57 -6.16 6.79 -4.22
CA ASN A 57 -6.52 7.16 -5.59
C ASN A 57 -5.36 7.83 -6.31
N LEU A 58 -4.58 8.67 -5.61
CA LEU A 58 -3.36 9.27 -6.17
C LEU A 58 -2.41 8.19 -6.68
N PHE A 59 -2.07 7.20 -5.84
CA PHE A 59 -1.19 6.10 -6.25
C PHE A 59 -1.79 5.26 -7.38
N SER A 60 -3.10 4.98 -7.31
CA SER A 60 -3.81 4.22 -8.34
C SER A 60 -3.81 4.92 -9.71
N GLN A 61 -4.06 6.24 -9.76
CA GLN A 61 -4.05 7.04 -11.00
C GLN A 61 -2.67 7.08 -11.66
N HIS A 62 -1.61 6.97 -10.87
CA HIS A 62 -0.22 6.89 -11.34
C HIS A 62 0.27 5.44 -11.53
N HIS A 63 -0.64 4.45 -11.51
CA HIS A 63 -0.35 3.03 -11.74
C HIS A 63 0.61 2.39 -10.73
N PHE A 64 0.71 2.96 -9.53
CA PHE A 64 1.44 2.34 -8.44
C PHE A 64 0.66 1.17 -7.85
N ASN A 65 1.38 0.10 -7.50
CA ASN A 65 0.80 -1.02 -6.76
C ASN A 65 0.99 -0.81 -5.25
N LEU A 66 -0.09 -0.76 -4.49
CA LEU A 66 -0.02 -0.60 -3.03
C LEU A 66 0.44 -1.91 -2.39
N ALA A 67 1.59 -1.87 -1.72
CA ALA A 67 2.17 -3.00 -1.00
C ALA A 67 1.73 -3.03 0.47
N GLU A 68 1.60 -1.85 1.07
CA GLU A 68 1.22 -1.66 2.47
C GLU A 68 0.43 -0.36 2.63
N LEU A 69 -0.60 -0.42 3.48
CA LEU A 69 -1.34 0.74 3.94
C LEU A 69 -1.59 0.60 5.44
N VAL A 70 -1.09 1.56 6.21
CA VAL A 70 -1.36 1.69 7.63
C VAL A 70 -2.10 3.00 7.85
N SER A 71 -3.21 2.95 8.58
CA SER A 71 -4.02 4.10 8.94
C SER A 71 -4.26 4.06 10.44
N LYS A 72 -3.91 5.14 11.15
CA LYS A 72 -4.14 5.27 12.59
C LYS A 72 -4.82 6.59 12.89
N THR A 73 -5.97 6.52 13.56
CA THR A 73 -6.67 7.70 14.05
C THR A 73 -6.25 7.96 15.50
N HIS A 74 -5.81 9.18 15.76
CA HIS A 74 -5.57 9.71 17.09
C HIS A 74 -6.79 10.53 17.51
N PRO A 75 -7.43 10.19 18.64
CA PRO A 75 -8.59 10.93 19.11
C PRO A 75 -8.23 12.38 19.46
N SER A 76 -9.22 13.26 19.39
CA SER A 76 -9.11 14.64 19.86
C SER A 76 -8.84 14.66 21.37
N GLU A 77 -7.72 15.26 21.79
CA GLU A 77 -7.41 15.54 23.20
C GLU A 77 -7.29 17.05 23.42
N ASP A 78 -7.82 17.55 24.55
CA ASP A 78 -7.64 18.92 25.05
C ASP A 78 -7.91 20.07 24.04
N GLY A 79 -8.95 19.91 23.20
CA GLY A 79 -9.37 20.94 22.25
C GLY A 79 -8.62 20.93 20.91
N THR A 80 -7.77 19.94 20.67
CA THR A 80 -7.17 19.68 19.35
C THR A 80 -8.07 18.76 18.52
N PRO A 81 -8.20 18.98 17.19
CA PRO A 81 -9.00 18.10 16.36
C PRO A 81 -8.35 16.72 16.23
N ALA A 82 -9.16 15.70 15.97
CA ALA A 82 -8.66 14.34 15.75
C ALA A 82 -7.67 14.31 14.58
N ARG A 83 -6.62 13.51 14.71
CA ARG A 83 -5.55 13.40 13.70
C ARG A 83 -5.54 12.02 13.07
N LEU A 84 -5.13 11.95 11.81
CA LEU A 84 -5.01 10.74 11.03
C LEU A 84 -3.56 10.62 10.54
N GLU A 85 -2.88 9.56 10.97
CA GLU A 85 -1.59 9.14 10.44
C GLU A 85 -1.82 8.08 9.35
N ILE A 86 -1.29 8.33 8.15
CA ILE A 86 -1.32 7.39 7.03
C ILE A 86 0.10 7.07 6.61
N GLN A 87 0.44 5.79 6.55
CA GLN A 87 1.67 5.29 5.92
C GLN A 87 1.30 4.42 4.73
N ILE A 88 1.88 4.74 3.57
CA ILE A 88 1.67 4.00 2.32
C ILE A 88 3.03 3.55 1.81
N THR A 89 3.14 2.24 1.54
CA THR A 89 4.25 1.69 0.76
C THR A 89 3.70 1.23 -0.58
N ALA A 90 4.27 1.73 -1.67
CA ALA A 90 3.81 1.44 -3.02
C ALA A 90 4.97 1.10 -3.94
N HIS A 91 4.75 0.19 -4.88
CA HIS A 91 5.71 -0.20 -5.88
C HIS A 91 5.43 0.48 -7.21
N ASN A 92 6.48 1.04 -7.80
CA ASN A 92 6.42 1.62 -9.13
C ASN A 92 6.71 0.54 -10.18
N PRO A 93 5.82 0.28 -11.14
CA PRO A 93 6.14 -0.57 -12.28
C PRO A 93 7.03 0.14 -13.32
N LEU A 94 7.12 1.46 -13.28
CA LEU A 94 7.90 2.29 -14.19
C LEU A 94 9.21 2.76 -13.51
N ASP A 95 10.28 2.95 -14.27
CA ASP A 95 11.52 3.53 -13.76
C ASP A 95 11.58 5.03 -14.07
N ASP A 96 10.55 5.77 -13.66
CA ASP A 96 10.46 7.23 -13.81
C ASP A 96 11.09 7.99 -12.62
N HIS A 97 11.81 7.26 -11.76
CA HIS A 97 12.38 7.73 -10.50
C HIS A 97 11.39 8.43 -9.56
N GLY A 98 10.08 8.22 -9.74
CA GLY A 98 9.02 8.74 -8.89
C GLY A 98 8.94 10.26 -8.76
N LEU A 99 9.50 11.02 -9.72
CA LEU A 99 9.47 12.49 -9.70
C LEU A 99 8.02 13.03 -9.82
N VAL A 100 7.23 12.46 -10.73
CA VAL A 100 5.85 12.90 -10.98
C VAL A 100 4.98 12.67 -9.74
N ILE A 101 5.09 11.50 -9.11
CA ILE A 101 4.31 11.18 -7.91
C ILE A 101 4.74 12.03 -6.72
N HIS A 102 6.02 12.40 -6.62
CA HIS A 102 6.52 13.31 -5.58
C HIS A 102 5.87 14.69 -5.69
N GLU A 103 5.82 15.28 -6.89
CA GLU A 103 5.15 16.56 -7.12
C GLU A 103 3.65 16.49 -6.82
N LYS A 104 2.99 15.43 -7.30
CA LYS A 104 1.55 15.24 -7.11
C LYS A 104 1.16 14.96 -5.67
N PHE A 105 2.01 14.23 -4.93
CA PHE A 105 1.84 14.03 -3.50
C PHE A 105 1.94 15.35 -2.73
N ASN A 106 2.96 16.18 -3.01
CA ASN A 106 3.11 17.48 -2.35
C ASN A 106 1.96 18.44 -2.70
N GLN A 107 1.46 18.39 -3.93
CA GLN A 107 0.27 19.12 -4.34
C GLN A 107 -0.94 18.70 -3.48
N LEU A 108 -1.19 17.39 -3.35
CA LEU A 108 -2.30 16.87 -2.54
C LEU A 108 -2.14 17.22 -1.05
N CYS A 109 -0.93 17.15 -0.50
CA CYS A 109 -0.66 17.58 0.86
C CYS A 109 -0.96 19.07 1.07
N THR A 110 -0.65 19.91 0.09
CA THR A 110 -0.94 21.35 0.15
C THR A 110 -2.46 21.62 0.07
N GLU A 111 -3.15 20.94 -0.85
CA GLU A 111 -4.61 21.06 -1.02
C GLU A 111 -5.39 20.63 0.22
N LEU A 112 -4.90 19.62 0.94
CA LEU A 112 -5.52 19.07 2.14
C LEU A 112 -4.97 19.67 3.44
N ASN A 113 -4.06 20.65 3.37
CA ASN A 113 -3.38 21.22 4.53
C ASN A 113 -2.74 20.15 5.44
N ALA A 114 -2.16 19.12 4.82
CA ALA A 114 -1.55 17.97 5.45
C ALA A 114 -0.03 18.09 5.54
N GLN A 115 0.57 17.48 6.55
CA GLN A 115 2.03 17.37 6.67
C GLN A 115 2.45 16.00 6.14
N GLY A 116 3.15 15.98 5.01
CA GLY A 116 3.53 14.75 4.33
C GLY A 116 5.02 14.66 4.05
N THR A 117 5.55 13.45 4.08
CA THR A 117 6.89 13.13 3.59
C THR A 117 6.80 11.93 2.66
N ILE A 118 7.58 11.95 1.58
CA ILE A 118 7.63 10.88 0.60
C ILE A 118 9.09 10.54 0.31
N SER A 119 9.42 9.26 0.29
CA SER A 119 10.78 8.75 0.09
C SER A 119 10.77 7.67 -0.98
N ILE A 120 11.74 7.71 -1.88
CA ILE A 120 11.86 6.79 -3.01
C ILE A 120 13.10 5.93 -2.79
N VAL A 121 12.91 4.62 -2.76
CA VAL A 121 13.95 3.62 -2.58
C VAL A 121 14.03 2.79 -3.85
N ASN A 122 15.13 2.96 -4.60
CA ASN A 122 15.38 2.16 -5.80
C ASN A 122 15.84 0.75 -5.40
N SER A 123 15.10 -0.26 -5.83
CA SER A 123 15.40 -1.67 -5.55
C SER A 123 16.58 -2.20 -6.37
N LEU A 124 17.00 -1.46 -7.40
CA LEU A 124 18.16 -1.77 -8.25
C LEU A 124 19.52 -1.63 -7.54
N MET A 125 19.58 -1.15 -6.29
CA MET A 125 20.83 -1.05 -5.52
C MET A 125 21.16 -2.28 -4.66
N MET A 126 20.33 -3.34 -4.66
CA MET A 126 20.54 -4.55 -3.84
C MET A 126 21.04 -5.79 -4.61
N LYS A 127 21.72 -5.59 -5.74
CA LYS A 127 22.54 -6.63 -6.38
C LYS A 127 24.01 -6.21 -6.41
N GLN A 128 24.72 -6.40 -5.29
CA GLN A 128 26.18 -6.56 -5.25
C GLN A 128 26.52 -7.78 -4.40
#